data_AF-A0A392MUC6-F1
#
_entry.id   AF-A0A392MUC6-F1
#
_cell.length_a   1.000
_cell.length_b   1.000
_cell.length_c   1.000
_cell.angle_alpha   90.00
_cell.angle_beta   90.00
_cell.angle_gamma   90.00
#
_symmetry.space_group_name_H-M   'P 1'
#
loop_
_entity.id
_entity.type
_entity.pdbx_description
1 polymer ?
#
loop_
_entity_poly.entity_id
_entity_poly.type
_entity_poly.pdbx_seq_one_letter_code
_entity_poly.pdbx_strand_id
1 'polypeptide(L)'
;FGLDHTLTTGVISGLRREISSAATGRPIQDVIQTDAAINPGNSGGPLLDSSGNLIGINTAIYSPSGASSGVGFSIPVDTVNGIVDQLVKFGKVTRPILGIKFAPDQSVEQLGVSGVLVLDAPATGPAGKAH
;
A
#
# COMPACT_ATOMS: atom_id res chain seq x y z
N PHE A 1 -31.33 -6.94 13.59
CA PHE A 1 -30.87 -5.53 13.48
C PHE A 1 -29.39 -5.54 13.81
N GLY A 2 -28.41 -5.35 12.91
CA GLY A 2 -28.41 -4.72 11.58
C GLY A 2 -27.41 -3.53 11.50
N LEU A 3 -26.46 -3.43 12.44
CA LEU A 3 -25.53 -2.29 12.58
C LEU A 3 -24.06 -2.68 12.30
N ASP A 4 -23.82 -3.78 11.57
CA ASP A 4 -22.45 -4.28 11.33
C ASP A 4 -21.69 -3.47 10.27
N HIS A 5 -22.32 -2.46 9.68
CA HIS A 5 -21.75 -1.58 8.66
C HIS A 5 -21.96 -0.13 9.04
N THR A 6 -20.86 0.60 9.23
CA THR A 6 -20.88 2.04 9.47
C THR A 6 -20.29 2.78 8.27
N LEU A 7 -20.91 3.89 7.89
CA LEU A 7 -20.37 4.80 6.89
C LEU A 7 -19.88 6.06 7.59
N THR A 8 -18.65 6.44 7.31
CA THR A 8 -18.03 7.66 7.80
C THR A 8 -17.60 8.51 6.62
N THR A 9 -17.59 9.82 6.80
CA THR A 9 -17.15 10.78 5.79
C THR A 9 -15.91 11.50 6.29
N GLY A 10 -15.08 11.94 5.36
CA GLY A 10 -13.86 12.67 5.61
C GLY A 10 -13.30 13.24 4.32
N VAL A 11 -12.07 13.71 4.38
CA VAL A 11 -11.29 14.21 3.25
C VAL A 11 -10.08 13.33 3.01
N ILE A 12 -9.52 13.41 1.81
CA ILE A 12 -8.21 12.85 1.52
C ILE A 12 -7.17 13.81 2.10
N SER A 13 -6.39 13.33 3.07
CA SER A 13 -5.34 14.10 3.75
C SER A 13 -3.94 13.81 3.21
N GLY A 14 -3.79 12.80 2.35
CA GLY A 14 -2.54 12.50 1.68
C GLY A 14 -2.65 11.36 0.67
N LEU A 15 -1.75 11.37 -0.30
CA LEU A 15 -1.60 10.31 -1.32
C LEU A 15 -0.17 9.79 -1.29
N ARG A 16 0.04 8.61 -1.89
CA ARG A 16 1.37 8.00 -2.03
C ARG A 16 2.12 7.84 -0.70
N ARG A 17 1.39 7.52 0.37
CA ARG A 17 2.00 7.28 1.69
C ARG A 17 2.57 5.86 1.75
N GLU A 18 3.53 5.66 2.64
CA GLU A 18 4.00 4.34 3.02
C GLU A 18 3.63 4.08 4.49
N ILE A 19 3.10 2.89 4.76
CA ILE A 19 2.80 2.42 6.12
C ILE A 19 3.44 1.05 6.35
N SER A 20 3.67 0.69 7.60
CA SER A 20 4.07 -0.68 7.95
C SER A 20 2.86 -1.57 8.17
N SER A 21 2.84 -2.74 7.54
CA SER A 21 1.83 -3.78 7.77
C SER A 21 1.87 -4.23 9.23
N ALA A 22 0.76 -4.11 9.96
CA ALA A 22 0.66 -4.61 11.33
C ALA A 22 0.87 -6.15 11.42
N ALA A 23 0.50 -6.88 10.36
CA ALA A 23 0.60 -8.35 10.33
C ALA A 23 2.00 -8.87 9.99
N THR A 24 2.77 -8.14 9.18
CA THR A 24 4.03 -8.65 8.60
C THR A 24 5.24 -7.74 8.81
N GLY A 25 5.04 -6.51 9.30
CA GLY A 25 6.07 -5.48 9.38
C GLY A 25 6.57 -4.96 8.03
N ARG A 26 6.07 -5.48 6.91
CA ARG A 26 6.49 -5.07 5.57
C ARG A 26 5.88 -3.72 5.19
N PRO A 27 6.61 -2.88 4.43
CA PRO A 27 6.06 -1.65 3.91
C PRO A 27 4.90 -1.93 2.95
N ILE A 28 3.83 -1.16 3.10
CA ILE A 28 2.72 -1.05 2.17
C ILE A 28 2.82 0.35 1.59
N GLN A 29 3.15 0.41 0.31
CA GLN A 29 3.37 1.63 -0.42
C GLN A 29 2.10 2.11 -1.10
N ASP A 30 2.13 3.37 -1.48
CA ASP A 30 1.10 4.03 -2.26
C ASP A 30 -0.30 3.99 -1.64
N VAL A 31 -0.39 4.11 -0.32
CA VAL A 31 -1.70 4.15 0.35
C VAL A 31 -2.30 5.55 0.32
N ILE A 32 -3.63 5.61 0.25
CA ILE A 32 -4.44 6.81 0.40
C ILE A 32 -4.62 7.06 1.90
N GLN A 33 -4.39 8.30 2.33
CA GLN A 33 -4.64 8.73 3.70
C GLN A 33 -5.93 9.54 3.77
N THR A 34 -6.78 9.24 4.75
CA THR A 34 -8.03 9.96 5.00
C THR A 34 -8.26 10.16 6.50
N ASP A 35 -9.02 11.21 6.86
CA ASP A 35 -9.51 11.42 8.22
C ASP A 35 -10.89 10.80 8.48
N ALA A 36 -11.50 10.18 7.45
CA ALA A 36 -12.69 9.37 7.64
C ALA A 36 -12.39 8.26 8.67
N ALA A 37 -13.24 8.16 9.70
CA ALA A 37 -13.00 7.21 10.78
C ALA A 37 -13.10 5.77 10.26
N ILE A 38 -12.00 5.02 10.36
CA ILE A 38 -11.92 3.59 10.05
C ILE A 38 -11.90 2.80 11.36
N ASN A 39 -12.85 1.90 11.55
CA ASN A 39 -13.02 1.08 12.74
C ASN A 39 -13.52 -0.33 12.34
N PRO A 40 -13.54 -1.31 13.26
CA PRO A 40 -14.26 -2.57 13.01
C PRO A 40 -15.70 -2.29 12.54
N GLY A 41 -16.10 -2.89 11.42
CA GLY A 41 -17.39 -2.66 10.76
C GLY A 41 -17.31 -1.91 9.42
N ASN A 42 -16.27 -1.10 9.20
CA ASN A 42 -15.97 -0.51 7.87
C ASN A 42 -14.54 -0.79 7.37
N SER A 43 -13.67 -1.32 8.23
CA SER A 43 -12.38 -1.91 7.85
C SER A 43 -12.58 -3.09 6.90
N GLY A 44 -11.83 -3.12 5.79
CA GLY A 44 -12.03 -4.02 4.65
C GLY A 44 -13.12 -3.58 3.67
N GLY A 45 -13.90 -2.56 4.01
CA GLY A 45 -14.93 -1.97 3.17
C GLY A 45 -14.40 -0.92 2.18
N PRO A 46 -15.29 -0.39 1.32
CA PRO A 46 -14.91 0.58 0.30
C PRO A 46 -14.62 1.96 0.87
N LEU A 47 -13.64 2.64 0.29
CA LEU A 47 -13.50 4.09 0.33
C LEU A 47 -14.08 4.65 -0.97
N LEU A 48 -15.11 5.49 -0.87
CA LEU A 48 -15.81 6.07 -2.01
C LEU A 48 -15.50 7.56 -2.13
N ASP A 49 -15.44 8.08 -3.36
CA ASP A 49 -15.48 9.52 -3.59
C ASP A 49 -16.92 10.07 -3.43
N SER A 50 -17.07 11.39 -3.54
CA SER A 50 -18.38 12.06 -3.38
C SER A 50 -19.40 11.71 -4.47
N SER A 51 -18.97 11.09 -5.58
CA SER A 51 -19.83 10.59 -6.63
C SER A 51 -20.18 9.10 -6.44
N GLY A 52 -19.67 8.45 -5.39
CA GLY A 52 -19.86 7.04 -5.10
C GLY A 52 -18.91 6.10 -5.84
N ASN A 53 -17.87 6.63 -6.50
CA ASN A 53 -16.87 5.77 -7.16
C ASN A 53 -15.94 5.16 -6.11
N LEU A 54 -15.61 3.87 -6.28
CA LEU A 54 -14.62 3.20 -5.47
C LEU A 54 -13.22 3.72 -5.76
N ILE A 55 -12.57 4.32 -4.76
CA ILE A 55 -11.21 4.85 -4.88
C ILE A 55 -10.18 4.04 -4.06
N GLY A 56 -10.64 3.23 -3.10
CA GLY A 56 -9.76 2.33 -2.36
C GLY A 56 -10.48 1.39 -1.41
N ILE A 57 -9.70 0.55 -0.71
CA ILE A 57 -10.18 -0.39 0.31
C ILE A 57 -9.56 -0.04 1.65
N ASN A 58 -10.41 0.22 2.65
CA ASN A 58 -9.99 0.57 4.00
C ASN A 58 -9.19 -0.58 4.61
N THR A 59 -7.94 -0.34 5.00
CA THR A 59 -7.01 -1.43 5.38
C THR A 59 -6.44 -1.28 6.78
N ALA A 60 -6.11 -0.06 7.20
CA ALA A 60 -5.46 0.16 8.49
C ALA A 60 -5.78 1.54 9.06
N ILE A 61 -5.63 1.66 10.37
CA ILE A 61 -5.51 2.93 11.07
C ILE A 61 -4.13 3.03 11.69
N TYR A 62 -3.58 4.23 11.78
CA TYR A 62 -2.52 4.48 12.75
C TYR A 62 -3.17 4.83 14.09
N SER A 63 -3.08 3.92 15.06
CA SER A 63 -3.63 4.14 16.38
C SER A 63 -2.81 3.47 17.49
N PRO A 64 -2.30 4.25 18.46
CA PRO A 64 -1.74 3.70 19.69
C PRO A 64 -2.78 2.98 20.57
N SER A 65 -4.08 3.28 20.40
CA SER A 65 -5.17 2.79 21.25
C SER A 65 -6.08 1.74 20.57
N GLY A 66 -5.91 1.50 19.26
CA GLY A 66 -6.77 0.62 18.47
C GLY A 66 -8.07 1.26 17.95
N ALA A 67 -8.37 2.50 18.33
CA ALA A 67 -9.48 3.30 17.78
C ALA A 67 -8.96 4.37 16.79
N SER A 68 -9.74 4.75 15.78
CA SER A 68 -9.30 5.79 14.83
C SER A 68 -8.89 7.09 15.55
N SER A 69 -7.70 7.59 15.23
CA SER A 69 -7.17 8.87 15.71
C SER A 69 -7.41 10.02 14.72
N GLY A 70 -8.23 9.80 13.69
CA GLY A 70 -8.34 10.70 12.53
C GLY A 70 -7.29 10.45 11.45
N VAL A 71 -6.58 9.32 11.50
CA VAL A 71 -5.62 8.89 10.47
C VAL A 71 -5.93 7.45 10.04
N GLY A 72 -6.63 7.34 8.91
CA GLY A 72 -6.96 6.09 8.24
C GLY A 72 -6.17 5.93 6.93
N PHE A 73 -5.95 4.66 6.55
CA PHE A 73 -5.26 4.29 5.32
C PHE A 73 -6.04 3.28 4.50
N SER A 74 -6.08 3.54 3.20
CA SER A 74 -6.78 2.71 2.21
C SER A 74 -5.84 2.34 1.06
N ILE A 75 -5.89 1.08 0.63
CA ILE A 75 -5.17 0.63 -0.56
C ILE A 75 -5.93 1.13 -1.79
N PRO A 76 -5.28 1.79 -2.78
CA PRO A 76 -5.95 2.29 -3.98
C PRO A 76 -6.65 1.18 -4.77
N VAL A 77 -7.78 1.52 -5.41
CA VAL A 77 -8.57 0.58 -6.21
C VAL A 77 -7.76 -0.06 -7.34
N ASP A 78 -6.84 0.67 -7.98
CA ASP A 78 -6.00 0.13 -9.04
C ASP A 78 -5.07 -0.99 -8.56
N THR A 79 -4.51 -0.83 -7.36
CA THR A 79 -3.70 -1.86 -6.70
C THR A 79 -4.54 -3.10 -6.38
N VAL A 80 -5.77 -2.88 -5.91
CA VAL A 80 -6.71 -3.98 -5.60
C VAL A 80 -7.10 -4.73 -6.87
N ASN A 81 -7.44 -4.02 -7.95
CA ASN A 81 -7.80 -4.63 -9.24
C ASN A 81 -6.67 -5.53 -9.76
N GLY A 82 -5.42 -5.07 -9.76
CA GLY A 82 -4.28 -5.88 -10.20
C GLY A 82 -4.01 -7.12 -9.31
N ILE A 83 -4.38 -7.06 -8.03
CA ILE A 83 -4.30 -8.21 -7.10
C ILE A 83 -5.45 -9.19 -7.36
N VAL A 84 -6.68 -8.71 -7.46
CA VAL A 84 -7.88 -9.52 -7.69
C VAL A 84 -7.75 -10.27 -9.01
N ASP A 85 -7.32 -9.60 -10.08
CA ASP A 85 -7.12 -10.23 -11.40
C ASP A 85 -6.16 -11.43 -11.32
N GLN A 86 -5.07 -11.30 -10.56
CA GLN A 86 -4.12 -12.40 -10.36
C GLN A 86 -4.69 -13.53 -9.51
N LEU A 87 -5.41 -13.19 -8.44
CA LEU A 87 -6.04 -14.19 -7.57
C LEU A 87 -7.10 -14.99 -8.32
N VAL A 88 -7.95 -14.33 -9.10
CA VAL A 88 -8.98 -14.98 -9.93
C VAL A 88 -8.32 -15.86 -11.00
N LYS A 89 -7.29 -15.37 -11.69
CA LYS A 89 -6.68 -16.07 -12.82
C LYS A 89 -5.73 -17.21 -12.41
N PHE A 90 -5.00 -17.05 -11.29
CA PHE A 90 -3.89 -17.93 -10.92
C PHE A 90 -4.01 -18.52 -9.51
N GLY A 91 -5.02 -18.13 -8.72
CA GLY A 91 -5.18 -18.54 -7.32
C GLY A 91 -4.14 -17.95 -6.36
N LYS A 92 -3.24 -17.09 -6.84
CA LYS A 92 -2.17 -16.48 -6.05
C LYS A 92 -1.68 -15.18 -6.68
N VAL A 93 -1.16 -14.28 -5.85
CA VAL A 93 -0.45 -13.07 -6.30
C VAL A 93 1.02 -13.41 -6.51
N THR A 94 1.56 -13.11 -7.69
CA THR A 94 2.99 -13.25 -8.00
C THR A 94 3.59 -11.87 -8.14
N ARG A 95 4.52 -11.51 -7.26
CA ARG A 95 5.21 -10.22 -7.33
C ARG A 95 6.55 -10.41 -8.06
N PRO A 96 6.71 -9.86 -9.27
CA PRO A 96 7.99 -9.91 -9.95
C PRO A 96 9.03 -9.11 -9.16
N ILE A 97 10.27 -9.54 -9.23
CA ILE A 97 11.41 -8.82 -8.67
C ILE A 97 12.40 -8.52 -9.78
N LEU A 98 13.09 -7.39 -9.69
CA LEU A 98 14.23 -7.09 -10.57
C LEU A 98 15.42 -8.02 -10.24
N GLY A 99 15.54 -8.47 -8.99
CA GLY A 99 16.65 -9.31 -8.54
C GLY A 99 17.95 -8.53 -8.38
N ILE A 100 17.85 -7.30 -7.86
CA ILE A 100 18.98 -6.43 -7.58
C ILE A 100 18.96 -5.97 -6.12
N LYS A 101 20.13 -5.65 -5.57
CA LYS A 101 20.26 -4.98 -4.28
C LYS A 101 20.61 -3.52 -4.51
N PHE A 102 19.91 -2.64 -3.81
CA PHE A 102 20.10 -1.21 -3.89
C PHE A 102 20.96 -0.72 -2.72
N ALA A 103 21.69 0.37 -2.96
CA ALA A 103 22.29 1.12 -1.88
C ALA A 103 21.22 1.92 -1.12
N PRO A 104 21.42 2.20 0.18
CA PRO A 104 20.57 3.14 0.90
C PRO A 104 20.57 4.52 0.23
N ASP A 105 19.42 5.21 0.25
CA ASP A 105 19.26 6.53 -0.37
C ASP A 105 20.31 7.54 0.12
N GLN A 106 20.66 7.49 1.40
CA GLN A 106 21.70 8.34 1.99
C GLN A 106 23.07 8.17 1.30
N SER A 107 23.41 6.97 0.84
CA SER A 107 24.64 6.72 0.08
C SER A 107 24.56 7.30 -1.34
N VAL A 108 23.38 7.25 -1.97
CA VAL A 108 23.15 7.83 -3.29
C VAL A 108 23.27 9.36 -3.24
N GLU A 109 22.66 9.98 -2.23
CA GLU A 109 22.71 11.44 -1.99
C GLU A 109 24.14 11.93 -1.75
N GLN A 110 24.92 11.22 -0.93
CA GLN A 110 26.33 11.57 -0.68
C GLN A 110 27.20 11.53 -1.94
N LEU A 111 26.87 10.64 -2.87
CA LEU A 111 27.57 10.51 -4.14
C LEU A 111 27.10 11.54 -5.19
N GLY A 112 26.03 12.29 -4.92
CA GLY A 112 25.52 13.31 -5.83
C GLY A 112 25.01 12.76 -7.17
N VAL A 113 24.69 11.47 -7.24
CA VAL A 113 24.19 10.81 -8.45
C VAL A 113 22.67 10.83 -8.49
N SER A 114 22.11 11.06 -9.68
CA SER A 114 20.67 10.96 -9.91
C SER A 114 20.30 9.53 -10.31
N GLY A 115 19.38 8.92 -9.58
CA GLY A 115 18.86 7.58 -9.87
C GLY A 115 19.01 6.62 -8.70
N VAL A 116 19.10 5.33 -9.00
CA VAL A 116 19.24 4.26 -8.00
C VAL A 116 20.61 3.61 -8.15
N LEU A 117 21.36 3.49 -7.06
CA LEU A 117 22.65 2.79 -7.06
C LEU A 117 22.45 1.30 -6.85
N VAL A 118 22.84 0.49 -7.83
CA VAL A 118 22.78 -0.97 -7.77
C VAL A 118 24.08 -1.50 -7.20
N LEU A 119 24.01 -2.16 -6.04
CA LEU A 119 25.15 -2.77 -5.36
C LEU A 119 25.47 -4.16 -5.86
N ASP A 120 24.44 -4.91 -6.27
CA ASP A 120 24.55 -6.32 -6.65
C ASP A 120 23.39 -6.72 -7.56
N ALA A 121 23.69 -7.54 -8.56
CA ALA A 121 22.73 -8.17 -9.47
C ALA A 121 23.20 -9.61 -9.70
N PRO A 122 22.73 -10.58 -8.89
CA PRO A 122 23.20 -11.96 -8.98
C PRO A 122 23.00 -12.52 -10.39
N ALA A 123 24.03 -13.17 -10.96
CA ALA A 123 23.98 -13.73 -12.31
C ALA A 123 22.84 -14.75 -12.54
N THR A 124 22.36 -15.37 -11.46
CA THR A 124 21.23 -16.31 -11.50
C THR A 124 19.85 -15.63 -11.47
N GLY A 125 19.79 -14.35 -11.08
CA GLY A 125 18.56 -13.56 -10.95
C GLY A 125 18.11 -12.91 -12.26
N PRO A 126 16.89 -12.34 -12.31
CA PRO A 126 16.33 -11.73 -13.52
C PRO A 126 17.23 -10.64 -14.13
N ALA A 127 17.73 -9.68 -13.35
CA ALA A 127 18.64 -8.64 -13.84
C ALA A 127 19.99 -9.20 -14.32
N GLY A 128 20.58 -10.16 -13.61
CA GLY A 128 21.85 -10.77 -14.02
C GLY A 128 21.78 -11.52 -15.34
N LYS A 129 20.62 -12.07 -15.69
CA LYS A 129 20.36 -12.77 -16.96
C LYS A 129 20.02 -11.85 -18.13
N ALA A 130 19.80 -10.57 -17.89
CA ALA A 130 19.45 -9.60 -18.92
C ALA A 130 20.67 -9.00 -19.65
N HIS A 131 21.88 -9.35 -19.20
CA HIS A 131 23.16 -8.94 -19.77
C HIS A 131 23.60 -9.82 -20.95
#